data_AF-A0A2W5TZC5-F1
#
_entry.id   AF-A0A2W5TZC5-F1
#
_cell.length_a   1.000
_cell.length_b   1.000
_cell.length_c   1.000
_cell.angle_alpha   90.00
_cell.angle_beta   90.00
_cell.angle_gamma   90.00
#
_symmetry.space_group_name_H-M   'P 1'
#
loop_
_entity.id
_entity.type
_entity.pdbx_description
1 polymer ?
#
loop_
_entity_poly.entity_id
_entity_poly.type
_entity_poly.pdbx_seq_one_letter_code
_entity_poly.pdbx_strand_id
1 'polypeptide(L)'
;MSAATSVEDILLGHVLDGRRRGRGGGGVDGRLGTPAERRTRALLRNAGGPRSWQSVVKRIAGGSARTPQELKRLLDYVAREEGVQSTWCNLAGYERDFDPARTGRTAEFWSSTWTGAPKRGHADHIVLSFPRGTDPEQAERIARDWGQAVFGSGEFGDVWRYVAALHKDTDHVHAHFVVDKHGIEQGRFLSICRHAELNFDVMRELHAEISQSHGLNILASSRLSRGIIENPPRQSEIRMAQGTGNTTPPAPPPMSEAERECRLEALQGFAHDYASLGELAGLAAVASPEAGATSFLNRLAAALGASATALSHGVPLMPDLSLHAEGDAAARIEAARGVMIASASEAWDAIRAMEPSAERVDLERSFAEQARSSLRLAPENLLLAEHARAAERADDPYHNATLASLARLDREMREGPSLDVGLRAALAHVREEVGERLMALFSAREDDLRAAGTSVEEMVARFAAPERSEGQLVAWRQQPTPEAQVLWRETERDLGRDIDAALRGLDLSPALSEAMARDQLLSSERHLRLSQVPALEALVDRLQETLRPEHLDRVRSGDLAPLTEQVRDPALRAAVAHEIKNEGDFGPASTVGHWADLARSQQRAAELGARERGAEREAGYEL
;
A
#
# COMPACT_ATOMS: atom_id res chain seq x y z
N MET A 1 27.84 19.78 -6.36
CA MET A 1 28.08 18.42 -6.88
C MET A 1 28.27 17.54 -5.65
N SER A 2 27.44 16.57 -5.29
CA SER A 2 26.23 15.95 -5.84
C SER A 2 25.24 15.85 -4.68
N ALA A 3 23.98 16.27 -4.89
CA ALA A 3 22.93 16.08 -3.88
C ALA A 3 22.67 14.58 -3.74
N ALA A 4 22.76 14.08 -2.51
CA ALA A 4 22.39 12.71 -2.18
C ALA A 4 20.89 12.52 -2.45
N THR A 5 20.59 11.63 -3.38
CA THR A 5 19.25 11.13 -3.66
C THR A 5 18.67 10.58 -2.36
N SER A 6 17.52 11.07 -1.94
CA SER A 6 16.88 10.62 -0.70
C SER A 6 16.34 9.20 -0.88
N VAL A 7 16.29 8.43 0.21
CA VAL A 7 15.78 7.05 0.23
C VAL A 7 14.31 6.97 -0.23
N GLU A 8 13.58 8.09 -0.20
CA GLU A 8 12.23 8.25 -0.78
C GLU A 8 12.21 8.04 -2.30
N ASP A 9 13.30 8.33 -3.02
CA ASP A 9 13.39 8.19 -4.49
C ASP A 9 13.74 6.75 -4.93
N ILE A 10 14.27 5.90 -4.04
CA ILE A 10 14.81 4.58 -4.39
C ILE A 10 13.85 3.43 -4.04
N LEU A 11 12.97 3.59 -3.03
CA LEU A 11 12.10 2.52 -2.54
C LEU A 11 10.62 2.62 -2.97
N LEU A 12 10.20 3.69 -3.64
CA LEU A 12 8.79 3.94 -4.04
C LEU A 12 8.57 4.18 -5.55
N GLY A 13 9.44 3.60 -6.39
CA GLY A 13 9.37 3.73 -7.85
C GLY A 13 8.19 2.99 -8.49
N HIS A 14 7.01 3.64 -8.52
CA HIS A 14 6.09 3.82 -9.67
C HIS A 14 4.64 4.13 -9.26
N VAL A 15 4.41 5.13 -8.40
CA VAL A 15 3.06 5.75 -8.26
C VAL A 15 3.09 7.29 -8.31
N LEU A 16 4.26 7.92 -8.42
CA LEU A 16 4.36 9.38 -8.42
C LEU A 16 5.04 9.87 -9.70
N ASP A 17 4.23 10.20 -10.70
CA ASP A 17 4.65 11.14 -11.73
C ASP A 17 3.58 12.20 -11.92
N GLY A 18 3.85 13.40 -11.39
CA GLY A 18 2.90 14.49 -11.33
C GLY A 18 3.39 15.74 -10.63
N ARG A 19 4.71 15.99 -10.56
CA ARG A 19 5.22 17.31 -10.16
C ARG A 19 5.90 18.00 -11.34
N ARG A 20 5.18 18.96 -11.94
CA ARG A 20 5.76 20.23 -12.42
C ARG A 20 4.66 21.28 -12.60
N ARG A 21 4.41 22.05 -11.55
CA ARG A 21 4.35 23.53 -11.55
C ARG A 21 4.13 24.00 -10.11
N GLY A 22 5.01 24.88 -9.66
CA GLY A 22 5.14 25.24 -8.26
C GLY A 22 4.27 26.40 -7.77
N ARG A 23 4.51 26.67 -6.49
CA ARG A 23 4.20 27.87 -5.70
C ARG A 23 2.85 27.88 -4.97
N GLY A 24 2.90 27.40 -3.73
CA GLY A 24 2.50 28.13 -2.52
C GLY A 24 1.06 28.64 -2.41
N GLY A 25 0.27 27.93 -1.62
CA GLY A 25 -1.03 28.34 -1.09
C GLY A 25 -1.73 27.10 -0.57
N GLY A 26 -2.25 27.11 0.66
CA GLY A 26 -3.07 26.02 1.16
C GLY A 26 -4.30 25.86 0.26
N GLY A 27 -4.21 24.93 -0.68
CA GLY A 27 -5.24 24.65 -1.68
C GLY A 27 -6.03 23.39 -1.35
N VAL A 28 -6.74 22.89 -2.37
CA VAL A 28 -7.63 21.70 -2.43
C VAL A 28 -7.24 20.50 -1.54
N ASP A 29 -5.95 20.32 -1.30
CA ASP A 29 -5.37 19.26 -0.48
C ASP A 29 -5.86 19.27 0.98
N GLY A 30 -6.27 20.41 1.54
CA GLY A 30 -6.68 20.49 2.95
C GLY A 30 -7.97 19.72 3.29
N ARG A 31 -9.01 19.83 2.44
CA ARG A 31 -10.32 19.19 2.68
C ARG A 31 -10.46 17.84 1.97
N LEU A 32 -9.95 17.72 0.75
CA LEU A 32 -10.10 16.48 -0.02
C LEU A 32 -8.92 15.52 0.14
N GLY A 33 -7.78 15.99 0.64
CA GLY A 33 -6.53 15.25 0.60
C GLY A 33 -5.89 15.28 -0.80
N THR A 34 -4.80 14.54 -0.91
CA THR A 34 -4.02 14.36 -2.13
C THR A 34 -4.85 13.72 -3.25
N PRO A 35 -4.46 13.89 -4.54
CA PRO A 35 -5.10 13.20 -5.66
C PRO A 35 -5.23 11.67 -5.49
N ALA A 36 -4.26 11.03 -4.85
CA ALA A 36 -4.28 9.59 -4.60
C ALA A 36 -5.36 9.20 -3.58
N GLU A 37 -5.44 9.91 -2.44
CA GLU A 37 -6.46 9.67 -1.41
C GLU A 37 -7.87 9.87 -1.96
N ARG A 38 -8.08 10.90 -2.77
CA ARG A 38 -9.36 11.16 -3.45
C ARG A 38 -9.77 10.02 -4.36
N ARG A 39 -8.83 9.52 -5.17
CA ARG A 39 -9.04 8.38 -6.08
C ARG A 39 -9.39 7.12 -5.29
N THR A 40 -8.61 6.80 -4.27
CA THR A 40 -8.85 5.65 -3.39
C THR A 40 -10.24 5.71 -2.75
N ARG A 41 -10.62 6.84 -2.17
CA ARG A 41 -11.94 7.05 -1.56
C ARG A 41 -13.07 6.86 -2.56
N ALA A 42 -12.91 7.40 -3.78
CA ALA A 42 -13.90 7.23 -4.83
C ALA A 42 -14.09 5.75 -5.23
N LEU A 43 -13.00 4.98 -5.36
CA LEU A 43 -13.06 3.55 -5.71
C LEU A 43 -13.67 2.70 -4.58
N LEU A 44 -13.28 2.96 -3.33
CA LEU A 44 -13.85 2.29 -2.16
C LEU A 44 -15.37 2.51 -2.07
N ARG A 45 -15.82 3.75 -2.25
CA ARG A 45 -17.26 4.06 -2.26
C ARG A 45 -17.97 3.45 -3.45
N ASN A 46 -17.33 3.36 -4.62
CA ASN A 46 -17.92 2.70 -5.80
C ASN A 46 -18.19 1.21 -5.60
N ALA A 47 -17.32 0.53 -4.86
CA ALA A 47 -17.45 -0.90 -4.61
C ALA A 47 -18.68 -1.23 -3.76
N GLY A 48 -19.13 -0.29 -2.91
CA GLY A 48 -20.32 -0.44 -2.08
C GLY A 48 -21.56 0.30 -2.58
N GLY A 49 -21.39 1.29 -3.46
CA GLY A 49 -22.41 2.31 -3.70
C GLY A 49 -23.32 2.06 -4.92
N PRO A 50 -24.63 2.33 -4.82
CA PRO A 50 -25.54 2.26 -5.97
C PRO A 50 -25.20 3.31 -7.03
N ARG A 51 -25.27 2.89 -8.30
CA ARG A 51 -24.95 3.76 -9.45
C ARG A 51 -25.82 5.02 -9.54
N SER A 52 -27.00 5.02 -8.93
CA SER A 52 -27.95 6.15 -8.89
C SER A 52 -27.56 7.22 -7.87
N TRP A 53 -26.65 6.93 -6.94
CA TRP A 53 -26.23 7.86 -5.87
C TRP A 53 -24.94 8.61 -6.23
N GLN A 54 -24.81 9.02 -7.50
CA GLN A 54 -23.68 9.80 -7.95
C GLN A 54 -23.91 11.28 -7.66
N SER A 55 -22.87 11.97 -7.16
CA SER A 55 -22.81 13.43 -7.14
C SER A 55 -23.07 13.96 -8.54
N VAL A 56 -23.97 14.94 -8.70
CA VAL A 56 -24.24 15.58 -9.99
C VAL A 56 -24.03 17.08 -9.83
N VAL A 57 -22.99 17.58 -10.51
CA VAL A 57 -22.70 19.00 -10.64
C VAL A 57 -22.74 19.35 -12.11
N LYS A 58 -23.53 20.35 -12.49
CA LYS A 58 -23.72 20.73 -13.89
C LYS A 58 -23.80 22.24 -14.04
N ARG A 59 -23.04 22.80 -14.96
CA ARG A 59 -23.31 24.16 -15.47
C ARG A 59 -24.46 24.11 -16.48
N ILE A 60 -25.44 24.99 -16.32
CA ILE A 60 -26.58 25.08 -17.23
C ILE A 60 -26.15 25.75 -18.54
N ALA A 61 -26.40 25.07 -19.66
CA ALA A 61 -26.13 25.60 -20.99
C ALA A 61 -27.08 26.78 -21.26
N GLY A 62 -26.52 27.96 -21.53
CA GLY A 62 -27.30 29.20 -21.69
C GLY A 62 -27.60 29.94 -20.38
N GLY A 63 -27.28 29.35 -19.22
CA GLY A 63 -27.41 29.98 -17.90
C GLY A 63 -26.22 30.87 -17.54
N SER A 64 -25.71 31.65 -18.48
CA SER A 64 -24.66 32.64 -18.20
C SER A 64 -25.19 34.05 -18.46
N ALA A 65 -24.86 35.00 -17.60
CA ALA A 65 -25.27 36.39 -17.77
C ALA A 65 -24.13 37.23 -18.36
N ARG A 66 -24.41 38.01 -19.41
CA ARG A 66 -23.51 39.01 -20.00
C ARG A 66 -23.91 40.44 -19.65
N THR A 67 -25.19 40.65 -19.32
CA THR A 67 -25.76 41.96 -19.01
C THR A 67 -26.44 41.94 -17.63
N PRO A 68 -26.61 43.12 -16.98
CA PRO A 68 -27.33 43.21 -15.71
C PRO A 68 -28.77 42.68 -15.81
N GLN A 69 -29.45 42.91 -16.95
CA GLN A 69 -30.81 42.43 -17.19
C GLN A 69 -30.87 40.90 -17.30
N GLU A 70 -29.89 40.28 -17.96
CA GLU A 70 -29.78 38.82 -18.00
C GLU A 70 -29.52 38.24 -16.60
N LEU A 71 -28.65 38.88 -15.81
CA LEU A 71 -28.40 38.46 -14.43
C LEU A 71 -29.66 38.56 -13.57
N LYS A 72 -30.38 39.69 -13.64
CA LYS A 72 -31.63 39.85 -12.91
C LYS A 72 -32.63 38.74 -13.25
N ARG A 73 -32.82 38.43 -14.54
CA ARG A 73 -33.72 37.35 -14.98
C ARG A 73 -33.30 35.98 -14.42
N LEU A 74 -32.00 35.72 -14.38
CA LEU A 74 -31.46 34.48 -13.84
C LEU A 74 -31.70 34.38 -12.32
N LEU A 75 -31.48 35.48 -11.59
CA LEU A 75 -31.74 35.56 -10.15
C LEU A 75 -33.23 35.43 -9.84
N ASP A 76 -34.11 36.10 -10.59
CA ASP A 76 -35.56 35.97 -10.46
C ASP A 76 -36.03 34.53 -10.71
N TYR A 77 -35.43 33.85 -11.70
CA TYR A 77 -35.75 32.46 -12.03
C TYR A 77 -35.37 31.51 -10.88
N VAL A 78 -34.17 31.67 -10.32
CA VAL A 78 -33.66 30.80 -9.24
C VAL A 78 -34.38 31.06 -7.92
N ALA A 79 -34.68 32.32 -7.60
CA ALA A 79 -35.32 32.72 -6.35
C ALA A 79 -36.87 32.67 -6.39
N ARG A 80 -37.47 32.07 -7.42
CA ARG A 80 -38.92 32.02 -7.61
C ARG A 80 -39.59 31.18 -6.52
N GLU A 81 -40.57 31.73 -5.82
CA GLU A 81 -41.20 31.07 -4.64
C GLU A 81 -41.81 29.69 -4.93
N GLU A 82 -42.27 29.43 -6.15
CA GLU A 82 -42.90 28.17 -6.52
C GLU A 82 -41.85 27.04 -6.58
N GLY A 83 -41.92 26.09 -5.63
CA GLY A 83 -41.02 24.94 -5.60
C GLY A 83 -39.72 25.14 -4.82
N VAL A 84 -39.47 26.34 -4.31
CA VAL A 84 -38.30 26.67 -3.48
C VAL A 84 -38.51 26.20 -2.04
N GLN A 85 -37.50 25.53 -1.48
CA GLN A 85 -37.39 25.25 -0.06
C GLN A 85 -36.75 26.43 0.69
N SER A 86 -35.66 26.98 0.15
CA SER A 86 -34.87 28.05 0.79
C SER A 86 -34.03 28.80 -0.25
N THR A 87 -33.71 30.06 0.07
CA THR A 87 -32.89 30.95 -0.76
C THR A 87 -31.87 31.69 0.10
N TRP A 88 -30.60 31.67 -0.30
CA TRP A 88 -29.50 32.29 0.42
C TRP A 88 -28.48 32.93 -0.53
N CYS A 89 -27.55 33.69 0.02
CA CYS A 89 -26.47 34.29 -0.74
C CYS A 89 -25.16 34.29 0.05
N ASN A 90 -24.05 34.41 -0.69
CA ASN A 90 -22.76 34.76 -0.15
C ASN A 90 -22.39 36.18 -0.57
N LEU A 91 -22.26 37.06 0.42
CA LEU A 91 -21.78 38.42 0.24
C LEU A 91 -20.44 38.56 0.95
N ALA A 92 -19.35 38.59 0.17
CA ALA A 92 -17.99 38.76 0.67
C ALA A 92 -17.51 37.65 1.64
N GLY A 93 -17.84 36.39 1.36
CA GLY A 93 -17.42 35.24 2.16
C GLY A 93 -18.35 34.93 3.35
N TYR A 94 -19.40 35.73 3.54
CA TYR A 94 -20.39 35.53 4.58
C TYR A 94 -21.74 35.11 4.00
N GLU A 95 -22.23 33.95 4.47
CA GLU A 95 -23.57 33.47 4.16
C GLU A 95 -24.66 34.33 4.81
N ARG A 96 -25.74 34.57 4.06
CA ARG A 96 -26.94 35.27 4.53
C ARG A 96 -28.18 34.76 3.82
N ASP A 97 -29.35 34.92 4.44
CA ASP A 97 -30.62 34.73 3.75
C ASP A 97 -30.78 35.75 2.62
N PHE A 98 -31.40 35.32 1.53
CA PHE A 98 -31.59 36.15 0.35
C PHE A 98 -33.07 36.43 0.12
N ASP A 99 -33.42 37.71 0.16
CA ASP A 99 -34.75 38.23 -0.14
C ASP A 99 -34.93 38.34 -1.67
N PRO A 100 -35.86 37.58 -2.29
CA PRO A 100 -36.12 37.62 -3.73
C PRO A 100 -36.51 39.01 -4.26
N ALA A 101 -37.03 39.92 -3.42
CA ALA A 101 -37.31 41.29 -3.85
C ALA A 101 -36.03 42.09 -4.18
N ARG A 102 -34.84 41.58 -3.80
CA ARG A 102 -33.55 42.26 -3.97
C ARG A 102 -32.80 41.89 -5.24
N THR A 103 -33.33 41.00 -6.08
CA THR A 103 -32.67 40.54 -7.32
C THR A 103 -32.21 41.68 -8.22
N GLY A 104 -33.02 42.73 -8.37
CA GLY A 104 -32.67 43.93 -9.15
C GLY A 104 -31.44 44.67 -8.59
N ARG A 105 -31.45 44.96 -7.29
CA ARG A 105 -30.32 45.64 -6.61
C ARG A 105 -29.06 44.79 -6.64
N THR A 106 -29.17 43.47 -6.47
CA THR A 106 -28.03 42.55 -6.55
C THR A 106 -27.43 42.52 -7.95
N ALA A 107 -28.26 42.49 -9.00
CA ALA A 107 -27.77 42.51 -10.37
C ALA A 107 -27.03 43.82 -10.71
N GLU A 108 -27.58 44.97 -10.29
CA GLU A 108 -26.91 46.27 -10.41
C GLU A 108 -25.57 46.29 -9.66
N PHE A 109 -25.55 45.81 -8.41
CA PHE A 109 -24.35 45.79 -7.59
C PHE A 109 -23.24 44.92 -8.19
N TRP A 110 -23.55 43.68 -8.63
CA TRP A 110 -22.54 42.81 -9.23
C TRP A 110 -22.00 43.41 -10.53
N SER A 111 -22.91 43.85 -11.41
CA SER A 111 -22.55 44.37 -12.72
C SER A 111 -21.72 45.66 -12.69
N SER A 112 -21.79 46.42 -11.59
CA SER A 112 -20.95 47.62 -11.40
C SER A 112 -19.44 47.33 -11.43
N THR A 113 -19.04 46.08 -11.15
CA THR A 113 -17.64 45.64 -11.14
C THR A 113 -17.22 44.89 -12.41
N TRP A 114 -18.14 44.66 -13.35
CA TRP A 114 -17.83 43.89 -14.54
C TRP A 114 -17.03 44.69 -15.57
N THR A 115 -16.00 44.07 -16.13
CA THR A 115 -15.14 44.68 -17.16
C THR A 115 -14.95 43.74 -18.35
N GLY A 116 -14.96 44.30 -19.55
CA GLY A 116 -14.81 43.54 -20.79
C GLY A 116 -16.03 42.66 -21.14
N ALA A 117 -15.84 41.77 -22.11
CA ALA A 117 -16.89 40.93 -22.69
C ALA A 117 -16.47 39.44 -22.76
N PRO A 118 -16.40 38.74 -21.62
CA PRO A 118 -16.00 37.34 -21.58
C PRO A 118 -16.96 36.46 -22.38
N LYS A 119 -16.42 35.54 -23.19
CA LYS A 119 -17.18 34.66 -24.09
C LYS A 119 -18.29 33.89 -23.38
N ARG A 120 -18.04 33.48 -22.13
CA ARG A 120 -18.95 32.70 -21.28
C ARG A 120 -19.67 33.57 -20.22
N GLY A 121 -19.81 34.87 -20.45
CA GLY A 121 -20.47 35.77 -19.52
C GLY A 121 -19.71 35.99 -18.21
N HIS A 122 -20.26 36.90 -17.42
CA HIS A 122 -19.77 37.37 -16.13
C HIS A 122 -20.37 36.63 -14.94
N ALA A 123 -21.48 35.89 -15.14
CA ALA A 123 -22.01 34.97 -14.15
C ALA A 123 -22.24 33.58 -14.74
N ASP A 124 -22.10 32.54 -13.93
CA ASP A 124 -22.41 31.15 -14.29
C ASP A 124 -23.54 30.60 -13.41
N HIS A 125 -24.46 29.84 -14.03
CA HIS A 125 -25.51 29.08 -13.37
C HIS A 125 -25.11 27.61 -13.25
N ILE A 126 -24.98 27.14 -12.01
CA ILE A 126 -24.56 25.79 -11.66
C ILE A 126 -25.71 25.12 -10.89
N VAL A 127 -25.91 23.83 -11.16
CA VAL A 127 -26.86 22.98 -10.45
C VAL A 127 -26.10 21.89 -9.73
N LEU A 128 -26.43 21.73 -8.46
CA LEU A 128 -26.03 20.65 -7.58
C LEU A 128 -27.26 19.78 -7.32
N SER A 129 -27.29 18.54 -7.82
CA SER A 129 -28.46 17.66 -7.64
C SER A 129 -28.16 16.52 -6.67
N PHE A 130 -29.16 16.15 -5.89
CA PHE A 130 -29.09 15.09 -4.89
C PHE A 130 -29.80 13.81 -5.37
N PRO A 131 -29.40 12.63 -4.87
CA PRO A 131 -30.11 11.38 -5.13
C PRO A 131 -31.59 11.47 -4.73
N ARG A 132 -32.43 10.72 -5.43
CA ARG A 132 -33.87 10.65 -5.12
C ARG A 132 -34.08 10.17 -3.69
N GLY A 133 -34.98 10.82 -2.96
CA GLY A 133 -35.27 10.49 -1.56
C GLY A 133 -34.36 11.16 -0.54
N THR A 134 -33.42 12.00 -0.96
CA THR A 134 -32.65 12.86 -0.04
C THR A 134 -33.58 13.84 0.65
N ASP A 135 -33.45 13.96 1.97
CA ASP A 135 -34.22 14.92 2.77
C ASP A 135 -33.88 16.37 2.38
N PRO A 136 -34.88 17.25 2.11
CA PRO A 136 -34.62 18.64 1.72
C PRO A 136 -33.83 19.46 2.73
N GLU A 137 -34.03 19.26 4.04
CA GLU A 137 -33.30 20.02 5.07
C GLU A 137 -31.83 19.57 5.16
N GLN A 138 -31.56 18.28 5.02
CA GLN A 138 -30.21 17.75 4.86
C GLN A 138 -29.55 18.27 3.58
N ALA A 139 -30.25 18.26 2.45
CA ALA A 139 -29.75 18.76 1.18
C ALA A 139 -29.43 20.27 1.23
N GLU A 140 -30.23 21.07 1.93
CA GLU A 140 -29.97 22.49 2.16
C GLU A 140 -28.64 22.70 2.89
N ARG A 141 -28.43 22.01 4.01
CA ARG A 141 -27.19 22.11 4.80
C ARG A 141 -25.97 21.74 3.98
N ILE A 142 -26.05 20.65 3.21
CA ILE A 142 -24.97 20.22 2.31
C ILE A 142 -24.71 21.27 1.23
N ALA A 143 -25.76 21.81 0.61
CA ALA A 143 -25.62 22.79 -0.47
C ALA A 143 -25.00 24.10 0.04
N ARG A 144 -25.39 24.59 1.22
CA ARG A 144 -24.80 25.76 1.86
C ARG A 144 -23.30 25.57 2.10
N ASP A 145 -22.93 24.47 2.77
CA ASP A 145 -21.52 24.14 3.03
C ASP A 145 -20.70 23.96 1.76
N TRP A 146 -21.29 23.33 0.73
CA TRP A 146 -20.65 23.16 -0.58
C TRP A 146 -20.44 24.51 -1.27
N GLY A 147 -21.43 25.41 -1.24
CA GLY A 147 -21.31 26.76 -1.79
C GLY A 147 -20.20 27.55 -1.11
N GLN A 148 -20.10 27.46 0.21
CA GLN A 148 -19.01 28.09 0.96
C GLN A 148 -17.65 27.48 0.62
N ALA A 149 -17.53 26.15 0.59
CA ALA A 149 -16.26 25.49 0.27
C ALA A 149 -15.77 25.82 -1.15
N VAL A 150 -16.67 25.88 -2.13
CA VAL A 150 -16.31 26.08 -3.54
C VAL A 150 -16.12 27.56 -3.90
N PHE A 151 -16.94 28.45 -3.35
CA PHE A 151 -16.98 29.86 -3.77
C PHE A 151 -16.68 30.85 -2.65
N GLY A 152 -16.96 30.51 -1.39
CA GLY A 152 -16.81 31.41 -0.25
C GLY A 152 -15.45 31.36 0.46
N SER A 153 -14.70 30.26 0.30
CA SER A 153 -13.53 29.93 1.11
C SER A 153 -12.24 30.66 0.75
N GLY A 154 -12.11 31.16 -0.49
CA GLY A 154 -10.84 31.65 -1.01
C GLY A 154 -9.90 30.58 -1.57
N GLU A 155 -10.16 29.29 -1.29
CA GLU A 155 -9.26 28.17 -1.63
C GLU A 155 -8.99 28.04 -3.13
N PHE A 156 -9.94 28.45 -3.97
CA PHE A 156 -9.83 28.39 -5.44
C PHE A 156 -9.33 29.70 -6.07
N GLY A 157 -8.70 30.55 -5.25
CA GLY A 157 -7.88 31.66 -5.69
C GLY A 157 -8.28 33.04 -5.17
N ASP A 158 -9.51 33.21 -4.67
CA ASP A 158 -10.13 34.44 -4.12
C ASP A 158 -11.61 34.07 -3.74
N VAL A 159 -12.45 35.01 -3.30
CA VAL A 159 -13.82 34.77 -2.80
C VAL A 159 -14.88 35.27 -3.76
N TRP A 160 -15.83 34.42 -4.17
CA TRP A 160 -16.85 34.75 -5.17
C TRP A 160 -18.22 34.98 -4.53
N ARG A 161 -18.94 35.98 -5.04
CA ARG A 161 -20.34 36.21 -4.68
C ARG A 161 -21.22 35.17 -5.34
N TYR A 162 -22.23 34.70 -4.64
CA TYR A 162 -23.27 33.87 -5.25
C TYR A 162 -24.64 34.10 -4.61
N VAL A 163 -25.68 33.78 -5.36
CA VAL A 163 -27.04 33.59 -4.86
C VAL A 163 -27.43 32.16 -5.16
N ALA A 164 -28.03 31.48 -4.19
CA ALA A 164 -28.42 30.09 -4.33
C ALA A 164 -29.84 29.86 -3.81
N ALA A 165 -30.49 28.84 -4.37
CA ALA A 165 -31.80 28.37 -3.91
C ALA A 165 -31.88 26.86 -4.01
N LEU A 166 -32.53 26.23 -3.04
CA LEU A 166 -32.84 24.80 -3.06
C LEU A 166 -34.26 24.59 -3.57
N HIS A 167 -34.41 23.78 -4.61
CA HIS A 167 -35.68 23.45 -5.25
C HIS A 167 -36.06 21.99 -4.95
N LYS A 168 -37.36 21.77 -4.72
CA LYS A 168 -37.98 20.46 -4.40
C LYS A 168 -39.17 20.12 -5.30
N ASP A 169 -39.27 20.81 -6.43
CA ASP A 169 -40.36 20.73 -7.42
C ASP A 169 -40.25 19.52 -8.37
N THR A 170 -39.16 18.77 -8.28
CA THR A 170 -38.95 17.55 -9.08
C THR A 170 -38.65 16.35 -8.17
N ASP A 171 -38.60 15.14 -8.75
CA ASP A 171 -38.22 13.91 -8.03
C ASP A 171 -36.84 14.00 -7.34
N HIS A 172 -35.97 14.92 -7.80
CA HIS A 172 -34.66 15.17 -7.23
C HIS A 172 -34.61 16.56 -6.62
N VAL A 173 -34.31 16.63 -5.32
CA VAL A 173 -33.96 17.91 -4.69
C VAL A 173 -32.66 18.42 -5.33
N HIS A 174 -32.61 19.71 -5.66
CA HIS A 174 -31.45 20.29 -6.31
C HIS A 174 -31.26 21.76 -5.92
N ALA A 175 -30.00 22.15 -5.74
CA ALA A 175 -29.62 23.53 -5.48
C ALA A 175 -29.12 24.21 -6.75
N HIS A 176 -29.65 25.39 -7.02
CA HIS A 176 -29.17 26.29 -8.05
C HIS A 176 -28.20 27.29 -7.43
N PHE A 177 -27.07 27.53 -8.10
CA PHE A 177 -26.09 28.55 -7.75
C PHE A 177 -25.92 29.49 -8.94
N VAL A 178 -26.17 30.78 -8.73
CA VAL A 178 -25.78 31.85 -9.63
C VAL A 178 -24.55 32.50 -9.05
N VAL A 179 -23.40 32.34 -9.72
CA VAL A 179 -22.10 32.75 -9.20
C VAL A 179 -21.56 33.90 -10.03
N ASP A 180 -21.16 34.98 -9.38
CA ASP A 180 -20.41 36.08 -10.00
C ASP A 180 -18.99 35.62 -10.27
N LYS A 181 -18.53 35.76 -11.52
CA LYS A 181 -17.20 35.32 -11.92
C LYS A 181 -16.12 36.36 -11.63
N HIS A 182 -16.51 37.51 -11.10
CA HIS A 182 -15.59 38.51 -10.59
C HIS A 182 -15.37 38.29 -9.08
N GLY A 183 -14.15 37.91 -8.70
CA GLY A 183 -13.74 37.75 -7.30
C GLY A 183 -13.72 39.06 -6.52
N ILE A 184 -13.94 38.97 -5.21
CA ILE A 184 -14.20 40.14 -4.36
C ILE A 184 -12.90 40.69 -3.75
N GLU A 185 -11.98 39.81 -3.35
CA GLU A 185 -10.77 40.19 -2.64
C GLU A 185 -9.67 40.63 -3.59
N GLN A 186 -9.48 39.89 -4.68
CA GLN A 186 -8.37 40.09 -5.61
C GLN A 186 -8.84 40.45 -7.03
N GLY A 187 -10.16 40.48 -7.28
CA GLY A 187 -10.72 40.74 -8.60
C GLY A 187 -10.41 39.63 -9.61
N ARG A 188 -10.09 38.42 -9.16
CA ARG A 188 -9.74 37.32 -10.06
C ARG A 188 -10.97 36.84 -10.82
N PHE A 189 -10.76 36.45 -12.07
CA PHE A 189 -11.82 35.88 -12.88
C PHE A 189 -11.99 34.38 -12.60
N LEU A 190 -13.18 33.95 -12.22
CA LEU A 190 -13.50 32.54 -12.01
C LEU A 190 -13.43 31.76 -13.33
N SER A 191 -12.54 30.77 -13.37
CA SER A 191 -12.39 29.85 -14.48
C SER A 191 -12.69 28.43 -14.05
N ILE A 192 -13.77 27.85 -14.60
CA ILE A 192 -14.13 26.43 -14.41
C ILE A 192 -13.83 25.69 -15.72
N CYS A 193 -12.74 24.93 -15.73
CA CYS A 193 -12.33 24.13 -16.89
C CYS A 193 -11.55 22.88 -16.49
N ARG A 194 -11.43 21.89 -17.38
CA ARG A 194 -10.81 20.58 -17.10
C ARG A 194 -9.38 20.67 -16.55
N HIS A 195 -8.63 21.70 -16.92
CA HIS A 195 -7.22 21.86 -16.54
C HIS A 195 -7.01 22.93 -15.46
N ALA A 196 -8.10 23.52 -14.95
CA ALA A 196 -8.03 24.42 -13.80
C ALA A 196 -8.09 23.62 -12.50
N GLU A 197 -7.55 24.22 -11.45
CA GLU A 197 -7.63 23.72 -10.08
C GLU A 197 -9.08 23.49 -9.65
N LEU A 198 -9.96 24.44 -9.98
CA LEU A 198 -11.40 24.26 -9.88
C LEU A 198 -11.98 23.69 -11.19
N ASN A 199 -12.40 22.44 -11.14
CA ASN A 199 -13.07 21.74 -12.24
C ASN A 199 -14.25 20.90 -11.72
N PHE A 200 -15.03 20.31 -12.65
CA PHE A 200 -16.24 19.59 -12.27
C PHE A 200 -15.98 18.29 -11.50
N ASP A 201 -14.82 17.65 -11.67
CA ASP A 201 -14.47 16.47 -10.90
C ASP A 201 -14.19 16.86 -9.45
N VAL A 202 -13.41 17.93 -9.23
CA VAL A 202 -13.17 18.51 -7.90
C VAL A 202 -14.46 18.95 -7.22
N MET A 203 -15.35 19.63 -7.96
CA MET A 203 -16.67 20.02 -7.43
C MET A 203 -17.52 18.81 -7.03
N ARG A 204 -17.48 17.72 -7.80
CA ARG A 204 -18.20 16.47 -7.50
C ARG A 204 -17.63 15.78 -6.28
N GLU A 205 -16.30 15.76 -6.14
CA GLU A 205 -15.56 15.23 -4.99
C GLU A 205 -15.89 16.02 -3.72
N LEU A 206 -15.86 17.36 -3.77
CA LEU A 206 -16.28 18.22 -2.65
C LEU A 206 -17.73 17.95 -2.25
N HIS A 207 -18.63 17.81 -3.23
CA HIS A 207 -20.01 17.47 -2.95
C HIS A 207 -20.13 16.12 -2.24
N ALA A 208 -19.39 15.10 -2.70
CA ALA A 208 -19.41 13.79 -2.06
C ALA A 208 -18.81 13.79 -0.66
N GLU A 209 -17.74 14.56 -0.44
CA GLU A 209 -17.11 14.66 0.87
C GLU A 209 -17.96 15.42 1.87
N ILE A 210 -18.54 16.56 1.48
CA ILE A 210 -19.43 17.34 2.34
C ILE A 210 -20.71 16.56 2.62
N SER A 211 -21.28 15.89 1.61
CA SER A 211 -22.45 15.02 1.84
C SER A 211 -22.15 13.96 2.90
N GLN A 212 -20.95 13.36 2.85
CA GLN A 212 -20.53 12.36 3.81
C GLN A 212 -20.43 12.92 5.24
N SER A 213 -19.91 14.14 5.43
CA SER A 213 -19.87 14.77 6.77
C SER A 213 -21.26 15.06 7.34
N HIS A 214 -22.28 15.16 6.46
CA HIS A 214 -23.70 15.28 6.83
C HIS A 214 -24.44 13.93 6.90
N GLY A 215 -23.73 12.80 6.78
CA GLY A 215 -24.31 11.46 6.85
C GLY A 215 -24.97 10.97 5.56
N LEU A 216 -24.74 11.64 4.44
CA LEU A 216 -25.24 11.25 3.11
C LEU A 216 -24.10 10.70 2.25
N ASN A 217 -24.03 9.38 2.11
CA ASN A 217 -23.01 8.72 1.29
C ASN A 217 -23.36 8.89 -0.20
N ILE A 218 -22.62 9.74 -0.93
CA ILE A 218 -22.75 9.86 -2.39
C ILE A 218 -21.41 9.64 -3.09
N LEU A 219 -21.47 9.32 -4.38
CA LEU A 219 -20.34 8.84 -5.16
C LEU A 219 -19.81 9.92 -6.11
N ALA A 220 -18.51 10.17 -6.09
CA ALA A 220 -17.83 11.07 -7.02
C ALA A 220 -16.94 10.30 -8.00
N SER A 221 -17.53 9.35 -8.74
CA SER A 221 -16.76 8.47 -9.63
C SER A 221 -16.79 8.86 -11.10
N SER A 222 -15.76 8.44 -11.83
CA SER A 222 -15.75 8.52 -13.28
C SER A 222 -16.56 7.38 -13.90
N ARG A 223 -17.00 7.55 -15.16
CA ARG A 223 -17.65 6.49 -15.92
C ARG A 223 -16.73 5.27 -16.14
N LEU A 224 -15.45 5.53 -16.43
CA LEU A 224 -14.47 4.48 -16.69
C LEU A 224 -14.17 3.66 -15.42
N SER A 225 -14.08 4.29 -14.24
CA SER A 225 -13.91 3.58 -12.96
C SER A 225 -15.09 2.64 -12.61
N ARG A 226 -16.19 2.75 -13.36
CA ARG A 226 -17.37 1.89 -13.24
C ARG A 226 -17.51 0.89 -14.40
N GLY A 227 -16.53 0.83 -15.29
CA GLY A 227 -16.53 -0.02 -16.49
C GLY A 227 -17.51 0.44 -17.57
N ILE A 228 -17.90 1.71 -17.58
CA ILE A 228 -18.77 2.28 -18.61
C ILE A 228 -17.89 2.91 -19.69
N ILE A 229 -17.65 2.16 -20.76
CA ILE A 229 -16.80 2.60 -21.86
C ILE A 229 -17.56 3.40 -22.91
N GLU A 230 -18.89 3.36 -22.97
CA GLU A 230 -19.65 4.03 -24.03
C GLU A 230 -19.64 5.56 -23.87
N ASN A 231 -19.81 6.27 -25.00
CA ASN A 231 -20.05 7.71 -24.99
C ASN A 231 -21.40 8.04 -24.32
N PRO A 232 -21.48 9.09 -23.49
CA PRO A 232 -22.76 9.54 -22.98
C PRO A 232 -23.64 10.04 -24.14
N PRO A 233 -24.96 9.73 -24.14
CA PRO A 233 -25.87 10.26 -25.15
C PRO A 233 -25.93 11.79 -25.14
N ARG A 234 -26.22 12.41 -26.29
CA ARG A 234 -26.25 13.88 -26.37
C ARG A 234 -27.47 14.42 -25.63
N GLN A 235 -27.30 15.53 -24.90
CA GLN A 235 -28.42 16.12 -24.14
C GLN A 235 -29.61 16.51 -25.01
N SER A 236 -29.37 16.91 -26.27
CA SER A 236 -30.45 17.19 -27.22
C SER A 236 -31.28 15.95 -27.52
N GLU A 237 -30.64 14.80 -27.70
CA GLU A 237 -31.29 13.52 -27.99
C GLU A 237 -32.08 13.03 -26.77
N ILE A 238 -31.51 13.20 -25.56
CA ILE A 238 -32.20 12.86 -24.30
C ILE A 238 -33.48 13.69 -24.15
N ARG A 239 -33.41 15.02 -24.38
CA ARG A 239 -34.59 15.90 -24.28
C ARG A 239 -35.65 15.58 -25.32
N MET A 240 -35.24 15.24 -26.55
CA MET A 240 -36.17 14.84 -27.62
C MET A 240 -36.86 13.52 -27.30
N ALA A 241 -36.13 12.54 -26.76
CA ALA A 241 -36.71 11.27 -26.30
C ALA A 241 -37.73 11.50 -25.17
N GLN A 242 -37.37 12.32 -24.17
CA GLN A 242 -38.28 12.67 -23.08
C GLN A 242 -39.52 13.44 -23.56
N GLY A 243 -39.35 14.40 -24.49
CA GLY A 243 -40.46 15.18 -25.05
C GLY A 243 -41.42 14.37 -25.94
N THR A 244 -41.01 13.18 -26.40
CA THR A 244 -41.86 12.24 -27.15
C THR A 244 -42.49 11.16 -26.28
N GLY A 245 -42.32 11.25 -24.94
CA GLY A 245 -42.80 10.24 -23.99
C GLY A 245 -42.00 8.93 -24.03
N ASN A 246 -40.88 8.89 -24.76
CA ASN A 246 -40.03 7.71 -24.81
C ASN A 246 -39.13 7.66 -23.58
N THR A 247 -39.28 6.61 -22.77
CA THR A 247 -38.49 6.37 -21.56
C THR A 247 -37.16 5.66 -21.85
N THR A 248 -36.97 5.18 -23.08
CA THR A 248 -35.75 4.48 -23.48
C THR A 248 -34.62 5.49 -23.74
N PRO A 249 -33.44 5.34 -23.10
CA PRO A 249 -32.31 6.21 -23.37
C PRO A 249 -31.88 6.12 -24.84
N PRO A 250 -31.52 7.25 -25.48
CA PRO A 250 -30.99 7.23 -26.83
C PRO A 250 -29.68 6.43 -26.91
N ALA A 251 -29.45 5.79 -28.05
CA ALA A 251 -28.24 5.02 -28.29
C ALA A 251 -26.98 5.89 -28.10
N PRO A 252 -25.91 5.34 -27.50
CA PRO A 252 -24.68 6.10 -27.31
C PRO A 252 -24.06 6.47 -28.66
N PRO A 253 -23.42 7.66 -28.78
CA PRO A 253 -22.71 8.05 -29.98
C PRO A 253 -21.64 7.00 -30.34
N PRO A 254 -21.42 6.73 -31.65
CA PRO A 254 -20.41 5.78 -32.08
C PRO A 254 -19.01 6.21 -31.62
N MET A 255 -18.12 5.22 -31.50
CA MET A 255 -16.75 5.35 -31.01
C MET A 255 -15.80 4.65 -31.97
N SER A 256 -14.61 5.22 -32.19
CA SER A 256 -13.59 4.57 -33.01
C SER A 256 -12.99 3.36 -32.28
N GLU A 257 -12.42 2.42 -33.03
CA GLU A 257 -11.74 1.26 -32.46
C GLU A 257 -10.57 1.67 -31.56
N ALA A 258 -9.76 2.64 -31.99
CA ALA A 258 -8.66 3.18 -31.19
C ALA A 258 -9.12 3.84 -29.88
N GLU A 259 -10.25 4.55 -29.89
CA GLU A 259 -10.82 5.12 -28.67
C GLU A 259 -11.35 4.03 -27.73
N ARG A 260 -11.94 2.97 -28.29
CA ARG A 260 -12.40 1.80 -27.53
C ARG A 260 -11.23 1.08 -26.87
N GLU A 261 -10.15 0.83 -27.61
CA GLU A 261 -8.94 0.18 -27.11
C GLU A 261 -8.31 0.99 -25.97
N CYS A 262 -8.14 2.30 -26.14
CA CYS A 262 -7.62 3.18 -25.09
C CYS A 262 -8.49 3.16 -23.81
N ARG A 263 -9.83 3.11 -23.95
CA ARG A 263 -10.73 2.98 -22.79
C ARG A 263 -10.61 1.61 -22.12
N LEU A 264 -10.46 0.53 -22.88
CA LEU A 264 -10.26 -0.82 -22.34
C LEU A 264 -8.93 -0.95 -21.60
N GLU A 265 -7.86 -0.32 -22.11
CA GLU A 265 -6.57 -0.24 -21.41
C GLU A 265 -6.71 0.52 -20.09
N ALA A 266 -7.42 1.66 -20.08
CA ALA A 266 -7.71 2.40 -18.85
C ALA A 266 -8.51 1.55 -17.84
N LEU A 267 -9.40 0.67 -18.31
CA LEU A 267 -10.14 -0.28 -17.46
C LEU A 267 -9.21 -1.28 -16.78
N GLN A 268 -8.14 -1.74 -17.44
CA GLN A 268 -7.13 -2.61 -16.80
C GLN A 268 -6.43 -1.89 -15.64
N GLY A 269 -6.12 -0.61 -15.81
CA GLY A 269 -5.58 0.22 -14.72
C GLY A 269 -6.53 0.26 -13.51
N PHE A 270 -7.83 0.51 -13.74
CA PHE A 270 -8.81 0.45 -12.66
C PHE A 270 -8.96 -0.95 -12.06
N ALA A 271 -8.93 -2.01 -12.86
CA ALA A 271 -8.99 -3.39 -12.38
C ALA A 271 -7.86 -3.68 -11.38
N HIS A 272 -6.64 -3.24 -11.71
CA HIS A 272 -5.50 -3.31 -10.80
C HIS A 272 -5.72 -2.51 -9.50
N ASP A 273 -6.22 -1.27 -9.60
CA ASP A 273 -6.49 -0.46 -8.40
C ASP A 273 -7.54 -1.12 -7.49
N TYR A 274 -8.61 -1.67 -8.05
CA TYR A 274 -9.64 -2.40 -7.29
C TYR A 274 -9.08 -3.66 -6.64
N ALA A 275 -8.21 -4.41 -7.33
CA ALA A 275 -7.57 -5.60 -6.77
C ALA A 275 -6.68 -5.24 -5.57
N SER A 276 -5.83 -4.22 -5.72
CA SER A 276 -4.96 -3.72 -4.66
C SER A 276 -5.76 -3.24 -3.44
N LEU A 277 -6.86 -2.53 -3.66
CA LEU A 277 -7.76 -2.14 -2.56
C LEU A 277 -8.44 -3.34 -1.90
N GLY A 278 -8.78 -4.37 -2.68
CA GLY A 278 -9.36 -5.62 -2.18
C GLY A 278 -8.40 -6.36 -1.25
N GLU A 279 -7.12 -6.43 -1.62
CA GLU A 279 -6.06 -6.99 -0.76
C GLU A 279 -5.93 -6.21 0.55
N LEU A 280 -5.92 -4.87 0.49
CA LEU A 280 -5.86 -4.02 1.69
C LEU A 280 -7.10 -4.20 2.57
N ALA A 281 -8.30 -4.24 2.00
CA ALA A 281 -9.52 -4.50 2.77
C ALA A 281 -9.48 -5.90 3.43
N GLY A 282 -8.93 -6.90 2.76
CA GLY A 282 -8.74 -8.24 3.30
C GLY A 282 -7.76 -8.28 4.48
N LEU A 283 -6.61 -7.60 4.36
CA LEU A 283 -5.65 -7.46 5.46
C LEU A 283 -6.28 -6.73 6.65
N ALA A 284 -7.02 -5.65 6.40
CA ALA A 284 -7.71 -4.90 7.45
C ALA A 284 -8.80 -5.74 8.14
N ALA A 285 -9.44 -6.65 7.41
CA ALA A 285 -10.43 -7.57 7.98
C ALA A 285 -9.80 -8.57 8.96
N VAL A 286 -8.59 -9.06 8.66
CA VAL A 286 -7.83 -9.96 9.54
C VAL A 286 -7.37 -9.25 10.81
N ALA A 287 -6.96 -7.98 10.69
CA ALA A 287 -6.53 -7.17 11.83
C ALA A 287 -7.68 -6.68 12.72
N SER A 288 -8.94 -6.87 12.29
CA SER A 288 -10.11 -6.39 13.02
C SER A 288 -10.61 -7.42 14.05
N PRO A 289 -10.99 -7.01 15.27
CA PRO A 289 -11.56 -7.92 16.28
C PRO A 289 -12.90 -8.54 15.86
N GLU A 290 -13.62 -7.94 14.90
CA GLU A 290 -14.85 -8.51 14.30
C GLU A 290 -14.54 -9.44 13.11
N ALA A 291 -13.50 -10.28 13.24
CA ALA A 291 -13.07 -11.22 12.20
C ALA A 291 -14.14 -12.29 11.94
N GLY A 292 -14.87 -12.15 10.83
CA GLY A 292 -15.83 -13.14 10.34
C GLY A 292 -16.17 -12.90 8.87
N ALA A 293 -16.54 -13.94 8.13
CA ALA A 293 -16.82 -13.84 6.69
C ALA A 293 -17.95 -12.84 6.34
N THR A 294 -18.81 -12.51 7.29
CA THR A 294 -19.90 -11.54 7.16
C THR A 294 -19.49 -10.11 7.56
N SER A 295 -18.27 -9.90 8.04
CA SER A 295 -17.79 -8.58 8.45
C SER A 295 -17.79 -7.63 7.25
N PHE A 296 -18.00 -6.34 7.53
CA PHE A 296 -18.03 -5.31 6.50
C PHE A 296 -16.77 -5.33 5.61
N LEU A 297 -15.59 -5.49 6.22
CA LEU A 297 -14.30 -5.45 5.50
C LEU A 297 -14.09 -6.69 4.61
N ASN A 298 -14.56 -7.87 5.04
CA ASN A 298 -14.52 -9.07 4.19
C ASN A 298 -15.45 -8.95 2.98
N ARG A 299 -16.67 -8.44 3.18
CA ARG A 299 -17.59 -8.17 2.05
C ARG A 299 -17.06 -7.07 1.13
N LEU A 300 -16.44 -6.03 1.68
CA LEU A 300 -15.77 -5.00 0.90
C LEU A 300 -14.62 -5.57 0.06
N ALA A 301 -13.75 -6.39 0.65
CA ALA A 301 -12.67 -7.07 -0.07
C ALA A 301 -13.22 -7.94 -1.23
N ALA A 302 -14.29 -8.69 -0.98
CA ALA A 302 -14.96 -9.49 -2.01
C ALA A 302 -15.57 -8.62 -3.12
N ALA A 303 -16.24 -7.52 -2.79
CA ALA A 303 -16.83 -6.59 -3.76
C ALA A 303 -15.76 -5.89 -4.62
N LEU A 304 -14.63 -5.51 -4.01
CA LEU A 304 -13.47 -4.94 -4.69
C LEU A 304 -12.85 -5.97 -5.66
N GLY A 305 -12.63 -7.21 -5.21
CA GLY A 305 -12.12 -8.30 -6.05
C GLY A 305 -13.05 -8.63 -7.22
N ALA A 306 -14.37 -8.73 -6.97
CA ALA A 306 -15.36 -8.96 -8.01
C ALA A 306 -15.39 -7.81 -9.04
N SER A 307 -15.26 -6.57 -8.58
CA SER A 307 -15.17 -5.39 -9.45
C SER A 307 -13.87 -5.40 -10.26
N ALA A 308 -12.74 -5.80 -9.68
CA ALA A 308 -11.48 -5.96 -10.40
C ALA A 308 -11.60 -6.99 -11.54
N THR A 309 -12.12 -8.18 -11.25
CA THR A 309 -12.34 -9.23 -12.25
C THR A 309 -13.33 -8.81 -13.33
N ALA A 310 -14.38 -8.04 -12.98
CA ALA A 310 -15.32 -7.53 -13.97
C ALA A 310 -14.63 -6.55 -14.94
N LEU A 311 -13.88 -5.58 -14.40
CA LEU A 311 -13.21 -4.57 -15.21
C LEU A 311 -12.09 -5.16 -16.09
N SER A 312 -11.38 -6.20 -15.62
CA SER A 312 -10.36 -6.87 -16.41
C SER A 312 -10.94 -7.57 -17.65
N HIS A 313 -12.21 -7.97 -17.62
CA HIS A 313 -12.94 -8.51 -18.76
C HIS A 313 -13.66 -7.44 -19.60
N GLY A 314 -13.45 -6.15 -19.30
CA GLY A 314 -14.09 -5.05 -20.01
C GLY A 314 -15.59 -4.91 -19.73
N VAL A 315 -16.09 -5.52 -18.65
CA VAL A 315 -17.51 -5.42 -18.25
C VAL A 315 -17.68 -4.43 -17.08
N PRO A 316 -18.89 -3.88 -16.87
CA PRO A 316 -19.14 -2.93 -15.79
C PRO A 316 -18.83 -3.50 -14.40
N LEU A 317 -18.41 -2.64 -13.46
CA LEU A 317 -18.10 -3.05 -12.09
C LEU A 317 -19.29 -3.77 -11.41
N MET A 318 -18.96 -4.61 -10.43
CA MET A 318 -19.90 -5.45 -9.67
C MET A 318 -19.91 -5.02 -8.18
N PRO A 319 -20.66 -3.98 -7.82
CA PRO A 319 -20.66 -3.46 -6.46
C PRO A 319 -21.59 -4.29 -5.54
N ASP A 320 -21.26 -4.35 -4.25
CA ASP A 320 -22.17 -4.86 -3.21
C ASP A 320 -22.93 -3.68 -2.59
N LEU A 321 -24.18 -3.51 -3.02
CA LEU A 321 -25.03 -2.39 -2.59
C LEU A 321 -25.38 -2.40 -1.11
N SER A 322 -25.26 -3.55 -0.44
CA SER A 322 -25.55 -3.65 1.01
C SER A 322 -24.55 -2.83 1.83
N LEU A 323 -23.31 -2.70 1.36
CA LEU A 323 -22.26 -1.92 2.02
C LEU A 323 -22.59 -0.42 2.10
N HIS A 324 -23.38 0.10 1.16
CA HIS A 324 -23.71 1.52 1.11
C HIS A 324 -24.41 2.01 2.38
N ALA A 325 -25.35 1.21 2.89
CA ALA A 325 -26.15 1.54 4.06
C ALA A 325 -25.35 1.46 5.36
N GLU A 326 -24.23 0.73 5.34
CA GLU A 326 -23.39 0.48 6.52
C GLU A 326 -22.32 1.57 6.73
N GLY A 327 -22.18 2.51 5.80
CA GLY A 327 -21.36 3.72 5.96
C GLY A 327 -20.21 3.85 4.94
N ASP A 328 -19.25 4.72 5.25
CA ASP A 328 -18.11 4.99 4.35
C ASP A 328 -17.01 3.93 4.52
N ALA A 329 -16.76 3.20 3.43
CA ALA A 329 -15.70 2.21 3.37
C ALA A 329 -14.31 2.79 3.69
N ALA A 330 -14.03 4.01 3.22
CA ALA A 330 -12.74 4.66 3.47
C ALA A 330 -12.53 4.97 4.96
N ALA A 331 -13.55 5.54 5.61
CA ALA A 331 -13.50 5.84 7.04
C ALA A 331 -13.35 4.56 7.89
N ARG A 332 -14.02 3.46 7.49
CA ARG A 332 -13.92 2.17 8.18
C ARG A 332 -12.54 1.52 8.03
N ILE A 333 -11.92 1.60 6.85
CA ILE A 333 -10.54 1.12 6.65
C ILE A 333 -9.58 1.94 7.51
N GLU A 334 -9.72 3.28 7.55
CA GLU A 334 -8.85 4.11 8.39
C GLU A 334 -9.05 3.84 9.88
N ALA A 335 -10.28 3.62 10.32
CA ALA A 335 -10.56 3.21 11.70
C ALA A 335 -9.92 1.85 12.03
N ALA A 336 -10.04 0.87 11.14
CA ALA A 336 -9.41 -0.45 11.31
C ALA A 336 -7.87 -0.35 11.36
N ARG A 337 -7.29 0.50 10.51
CA ARG A 337 -5.86 0.83 10.54
C ARG A 337 -5.45 1.44 11.88
N GLY A 338 -6.21 2.40 12.40
CA GLY A 338 -5.96 3.01 13.70
C GLY A 338 -5.98 2.00 14.85
N VAL A 339 -7.00 1.12 14.88
CA VAL A 339 -7.11 0.05 15.88
C VAL A 339 -5.94 -0.93 15.78
N MET A 340 -5.57 -1.34 14.56
CA MET A 340 -4.42 -2.22 14.33
C MET A 340 -3.12 -1.59 14.83
N ILE A 341 -2.86 -0.31 14.52
CA ILE A 341 -1.65 0.40 14.97
C ILE A 341 -1.62 0.47 16.51
N ALA A 342 -2.74 0.84 17.15
CA ALA A 342 -2.82 0.90 18.60
C ALA A 342 -2.56 -0.48 19.23
N SER A 343 -3.18 -1.54 18.69
CA SER A 343 -2.97 -2.91 19.15
C SER A 343 -1.53 -3.37 18.95
N ALA A 344 -0.87 -2.98 17.86
CA ALA A 344 0.54 -3.31 17.62
C ALA A 344 1.45 -2.61 18.64
N SER A 345 1.20 -1.33 18.94
CA SER A 345 1.94 -0.61 19.98
C SER A 345 1.75 -1.25 21.36
N GLU A 346 0.51 -1.55 21.74
CA GLU A 346 0.20 -2.21 23.01
C GLU A 346 0.85 -3.61 23.11
N ALA A 347 0.78 -4.40 22.03
CA ALA A 347 1.42 -5.72 21.99
C ALA A 347 2.93 -5.62 22.13
N TRP A 348 3.57 -4.69 21.43
CA TRP A 348 5.01 -4.46 21.54
C TRP A 348 5.41 -4.04 22.96
N ASP A 349 4.70 -3.08 23.55
CA ASP A 349 4.96 -2.63 24.92
C ASP A 349 4.78 -3.76 25.94
N ALA A 350 3.76 -4.61 25.76
CA ALA A 350 3.54 -5.79 26.60
C ALA A 350 4.68 -6.81 26.48
N ILE A 351 5.14 -7.11 25.26
CA ILE A 351 6.29 -7.99 25.02
C ILE A 351 7.54 -7.41 25.71
N ARG A 352 7.77 -6.11 25.59
CA ARG A 352 8.90 -5.41 26.23
C ARG A 352 8.85 -5.42 27.75
N ALA A 353 7.66 -5.45 28.34
CA ALA A 353 7.46 -5.54 29.78
C ALA A 353 7.62 -6.96 30.34
N MET A 354 7.70 -7.99 29.50
CA MET A 354 7.97 -9.36 29.96
C MET A 354 9.36 -9.48 30.56
N GLU A 355 9.48 -10.35 31.57
CA GLU A 355 10.79 -10.75 32.10
C GLU A 355 11.68 -11.35 31.00
N PRO A 356 13.00 -11.08 31.05
CA PRO A 356 13.97 -11.63 30.11
C PRO A 356 13.89 -13.15 29.95
N SER A 357 13.46 -13.63 28.79
CA SER A 357 13.22 -15.06 28.52
C SER A 357 13.32 -15.39 27.04
N ALA A 358 13.43 -16.69 26.72
CA ALA A 358 13.36 -17.16 25.33
C ALA A 358 11.98 -16.87 24.69
N GLU A 359 10.90 -16.97 25.47
CA GLU A 359 9.54 -16.69 25.01
C GLU A 359 9.39 -15.23 24.54
N ARG A 360 10.00 -14.28 25.25
CA ARG A 360 10.02 -12.86 24.85
C ARG A 360 10.59 -12.71 23.44
N VAL A 361 11.74 -13.33 23.14
CA VAL A 361 12.38 -13.26 21.81
C VAL A 361 11.52 -13.90 20.72
N ASP A 362 10.87 -15.02 21.02
CA ASP A 362 9.96 -15.67 20.08
C ASP A 362 8.73 -14.78 19.76
N LEU A 363 8.19 -14.09 20.76
CA LEU A 363 7.09 -13.13 20.57
C LEU A 363 7.54 -11.88 19.79
N GLU A 364 8.73 -11.34 20.07
CA GLU A 364 9.30 -10.23 19.30
C GLU A 364 9.52 -10.62 17.83
N ARG A 365 9.96 -11.85 17.56
CA ARG A 365 10.06 -12.39 16.19
C ARG A 365 8.68 -12.48 15.53
N SER A 366 7.70 -13.03 16.25
CA SER A 366 6.33 -13.11 15.73
C SER A 366 5.76 -11.72 15.43
N PHE A 367 6.05 -10.73 16.28
CA PHE A 367 5.72 -9.33 16.03
C PHE A 367 6.36 -8.79 14.75
N ALA A 368 7.66 -9.05 14.53
CA ALA A 368 8.36 -8.65 13.30
C ALA A 368 7.73 -9.29 12.04
N GLU A 369 7.36 -10.57 12.10
CA GLU A 369 6.66 -11.25 11.00
C GLU A 369 5.29 -10.62 10.72
N GLN A 370 4.52 -10.32 11.77
CA GLN A 370 3.23 -9.62 11.64
C GLN A 370 3.40 -8.20 11.11
N ALA A 371 4.44 -7.47 11.55
CA ALA A 371 4.75 -6.12 11.10
C ALA A 371 5.02 -6.07 9.59
N ARG A 372 5.71 -7.07 9.02
CA ARG A 372 5.92 -7.17 7.55
C ARG A 372 4.62 -7.24 6.77
N SER A 373 3.65 -8.00 7.28
CA SER A 373 2.33 -8.12 6.64
C SER A 373 1.51 -6.83 6.81
N SER A 374 1.57 -6.22 8.00
CA SER A 374 0.76 -5.07 8.40
C SER A 374 1.28 -3.74 7.86
N LEU A 375 2.58 -3.64 7.53
CA LEU A 375 3.19 -2.42 7.00
C LEU A 375 2.50 -1.94 5.72
N ARG A 376 1.95 -2.85 4.90
CA ARG A 376 1.19 -2.49 3.70
C ARG A 376 -0.06 -1.65 4.02
N LEU A 377 -0.69 -1.87 5.18
CA LEU A 377 -1.84 -1.09 5.65
C LEU A 377 -1.43 0.24 6.26
N ALA A 378 -0.20 0.35 6.75
CA ALA A 378 0.30 1.54 7.44
C ALA A 378 1.76 1.82 7.08
N PRO A 379 2.05 2.20 5.81
CA PRO A 379 3.43 2.35 5.33
C PRO A 379 4.21 3.43 6.08
N GLU A 380 3.51 4.46 6.56
CA GLU A 380 4.10 5.58 7.32
C GLU A 380 4.29 5.27 8.82
N ASN A 381 3.94 4.07 9.31
CA ASN A 381 4.07 3.74 10.72
C ASN A 381 5.51 3.29 11.03
N LEU A 382 6.22 4.09 11.82
CA LEU A 382 7.63 3.84 12.16
C LEU A 382 7.84 2.51 12.90
N LEU A 383 7.01 2.18 13.90
CA LEU A 383 7.12 0.92 14.65
C LEU A 383 7.03 -0.28 13.70
N LEU A 384 5.99 -0.32 12.86
CA LEU A 384 5.83 -1.39 11.89
C LEU A 384 6.98 -1.40 10.87
N ALA A 385 7.47 -0.24 10.43
CA ALA A 385 8.57 -0.15 9.46
C ALA A 385 9.88 -0.71 10.03
N GLU A 386 10.26 -0.31 11.24
CA GLU A 386 11.46 -0.78 11.93
C GLU A 386 11.40 -2.28 12.23
N HIS A 387 10.22 -2.81 12.53
CA HIS A 387 10.04 -4.24 12.80
C HIS A 387 9.84 -5.09 11.54
N ALA A 388 9.36 -4.51 10.44
CA ALA A 388 9.25 -5.20 9.17
C ALA A 388 10.63 -5.41 8.50
N ARG A 389 11.54 -4.46 8.69
CA ARG A 389 12.86 -4.48 8.05
C ARG A 389 13.82 -5.41 8.79
N ALA A 390 14.34 -6.41 8.08
CA ALA A 390 15.41 -7.25 8.60
C ALA A 390 16.70 -6.42 8.72
N ALA A 391 17.42 -6.60 9.82
CA ALA A 391 18.71 -5.95 10.03
C ALA A 391 19.75 -6.46 9.04
N GLU A 392 20.62 -5.56 8.58
CA GLU A 392 21.77 -5.94 7.76
C GLU A 392 22.76 -6.77 8.60
N ARG A 393 23.36 -7.79 7.99
CA ARG A 393 24.29 -8.71 8.69
C ARG A 393 25.48 -7.99 9.32
N ALA A 394 25.94 -6.91 8.68
CA ALA A 394 27.05 -6.10 9.17
C ALA A 394 26.70 -5.32 10.46
N ASP A 395 25.42 -5.03 10.68
CA ASP A 395 24.95 -4.22 11.81
C ASP A 395 24.33 -5.07 12.94
N ASP A 396 24.05 -6.35 12.67
CA ASP A 396 23.53 -7.36 13.62
C ASP A 396 24.69 -8.02 14.41
N PRO A 397 24.91 -7.66 15.68
CA PRO A 397 25.97 -8.22 16.50
C PRO A 397 25.65 -9.66 16.95
N TYR A 398 24.40 -10.08 16.78
CA TYR A 398 23.91 -11.40 17.11
C TYR A 398 23.94 -12.35 15.89
N HIS A 399 24.37 -11.86 14.73
CA HIS A 399 24.47 -12.67 13.53
C HIS A 399 25.67 -13.63 13.61
N ASN A 400 25.39 -14.92 13.45
CA ASN A 400 26.39 -15.93 13.17
C ASN A 400 25.89 -16.83 12.03
N ALA A 401 26.71 -17.03 11.00
CA ALA A 401 26.30 -17.74 9.78
C ALA A 401 25.90 -19.21 10.04
N THR A 402 26.58 -19.88 10.99
CA THR A 402 26.29 -21.26 11.39
C THR A 402 24.95 -21.33 12.12
N LEU A 403 24.75 -20.49 13.14
CA LEU A 403 23.50 -20.45 13.91
C LEU A 403 22.29 -20.08 13.03
N ALA A 404 22.44 -19.05 12.18
CA ALA A 404 21.37 -18.61 11.30
C ALA A 404 20.98 -19.70 10.28
N SER A 405 21.97 -20.46 9.79
CA SER A 405 21.73 -21.59 8.88
C SER A 405 21.00 -22.75 9.56
N LEU A 406 21.44 -23.15 10.76
CA LEU A 406 20.76 -24.17 11.56
C LEU A 406 19.31 -23.79 11.88
N ALA A 407 19.05 -22.50 12.16
CA ALA A 407 17.72 -22.00 12.43
C ALA A 407 16.81 -22.00 11.19
N ARG A 408 17.31 -21.58 10.01
CA ARG A 408 16.56 -21.64 8.75
C ARG A 408 16.27 -23.07 8.30
N LEU A 409 17.25 -23.96 8.38
CA LEU A 409 17.07 -25.37 8.03
C LEU A 409 15.99 -26.03 8.89
N ASP A 410 15.96 -25.76 10.20
CA ASP A 410 14.92 -26.31 11.08
C ASP A 410 13.53 -25.78 10.72
N ARG A 411 13.42 -24.49 10.40
CA ARG A 411 12.17 -23.91 9.89
C ARG A 411 11.72 -24.61 8.61
N GLU A 412 12.61 -24.74 7.62
CA GLU A 412 12.32 -25.45 6.37
C GLU A 412 11.91 -26.90 6.60
N MET A 413 12.50 -27.60 7.57
CA MET A 413 12.17 -29.00 7.89
C MET A 413 10.86 -29.18 8.65
N ARG A 414 10.35 -28.11 9.30
CA ARG A 414 9.04 -28.07 9.96
C ARG A 414 7.92 -27.67 8.99
N GLU A 415 8.20 -26.71 8.11
CA GLU A 415 7.20 -26.12 7.20
C GLU A 415 7.17 -26.80 5.81
N GLY A 416 8.25 -27.48 5.41
CA GLY A 416 8.41 -28.07 4.08
C GLY A 416 7.99 -29.55 3.97
N PRO A 417 7.66 -30.03 2.76
CA PRO A 417 7.16 -31.39 2.51
C PRO A 417 8.22 -32.52 2.57
N SER A 418 9.36 -32.34 3.25
CA SER A 418 10.50 -33.29 3.19
C SER A 418 10.58 -34.31 4.36
N LEU A 419 10.89 -35.55 3.99
CA LEU A 419 10.90 -36.78 4.81
C LEU A 419 12.32 -37.29 5.14
N ASP A 420 13.38 -36.48 5.02
CA ASP A 420 14.73 -36.93 5.45
C ASP A 420 14.82 -36.94 6.99
N VAL A 421 14.36 -38.05 7.57
CA VAL A 421 14.36 -38.31 9.01
C VAL A 421 15.79 -38.30 9.57
N GLY A 422 16.78 -38.74 8.79
CA GLY A 422 18.19 -38.77 9.21
C GLY A 422 18.79 -37.37 9.33
N LEU A 423 18.56 -36.52 8.32
CA LEU A 423 18.97 -35.12 8.36
C LEU A 423 18.26 -34.36 9.49
N ARG A 424 16.96 -34.65 9.74
CA ARG A 424 16.19 -34.02 10.81
C ARG A 424 16.75 -34.38 12.19
N ALA A 425 17.08 -35.65 12.39
CA ALA A 425 17.69 -36.13 13.63
C ALA A 425 19.08 -35.52 13.85
N ALA A 426 19.91 -35.47 12.79
CA ALA A 426 21.22 -34.82 12.86
C ALA A 426 21.13 -33.33 13.18
N LEU A 427 20.19 -32.62 12.54
CA LEU A 427 19.95 -31.20 12.80
C LEU A 427 19.47 -30.96 14.24
N ALA A 428 18.53 -31.78 14.74
CA ALA A 428 18.04 -31.68 16.11
C ALA A 428 19.17 -31.90 17.13
N HIS A 429 20.00 -32.91 16.92
CA HIS A 429 21.14 -33.21 17.79
C HIS A 429 22.16 -32.07 17.83
N VAL A 430 22.57 -31.56 16.66
CA VAL A 430 23.52 -30.43 16.59
C VAL A 430 22.93 -29.17 17.22
N ARG A 431 21.63 -28.93 17.07
CA ARG A 431 20.97 -27.79 17.72
C ARG A 431 20.91 -27.91 19.24
N GLU A 432 20.69 -29.12 19.75
CA GLU A 432 20.74 -29.40 21.19
C GLU A 432 22.15 -29.13 21.73
N GLU A 433 23.19 -29.69 21.09
CA GLU A 433 24.58 -29.44 21.46
C GLU A 433 24.96 -27.96 21.41
N VAL A 434 24.56 -27.25 20.34
CA VAL A 434 24.76 -25.80 20.22
C VAL A 434 24.06 -25.05 21.36
N GLY A 435 22.82 -25.44 21.69
CA GLY A 435 22.07 -24.87 22.81
C GLY A 435 22.80 -25.02 24.13
N GLU A 436 23.33 -26.22 24.42
CA GLU A 436 24.12 -26.50 25.63
C GLU A 436 25.41 -25.66 25.68
N ARG A 437 26.14 -25.57 24.56
CA ARG A 437 27.37 -24.78 24.46
C ARG A 437 27.12 -23.28 24.68
N LEU A 438 26.06 -22.73 24.07
CA LEU A 438 25.67 -21.33 24.26
C LEU A 438 25.20 -21.06 25.69
N MET A 439 24.41 -21.97 26.27
CA MET A 439 23.98 -21.90 27.67
C MET A 439 25.18 -21.84 28.61
N ALA A 440 26.16 -22.72 28.43
CA ALA A 440 27.38 -22.74 29.22
C ALA A 440 28.20 -21.45 29.07
N LEU A 441 28.35 -20.96 27.83
CA LEU A 441 29.07 -19.71 27.54
C LEU A 441 28.44 -18.52 28.25
N PHE A 442 27.12 -18.34 28.13
CA PHE A 442 26.42 -17.18 28.69
C PHE A 442 26.24 -17.28 30.20
N SER A 443 26.15 -18.49 30.76
CA SER A 443 26.14 -18.69 32.22
C SER A 443 27.41 -18.17 32.89
N ALA A 444 28.55 -18.20 32.20
CA ALA A 444 29.80 -17.63 32.70
C ALA A 444 29.77 -16.10 32.86
N ARG A 445 28.78 -15.42 32.26
CA ARG A 445 28.58 -13.97 32.27
C ARG A 445 27.20 -13.56 32.80
N GLU A 446 26.56 -14.42 33.59
CA GLU A 446 25.17 -14.21 34.01
C GLU A 446 24.95 -12.86 34.72
N ASP A 447 25.89 -12.45 35.58
CA ASP A 447 25.78 -11.18 36.30
C ASP A 447 25.86 -9.96 35.37
N ASP A 448 26.71 -10.00 34.34
CA ASP A 448 26.81 -8.94 33.33
C ASP A 448 25.53 -8.86 32.48
N LEU A 449 24.98 -10.01 32.10
CA LEU A 449 23.71 -10.10 31.37
C LEU A 449 22.55 -9.55 32.20
N ARG A 450 22.48 -9.91 33.49
CA ARG A 450 21.47 -9.42 34.41
C ARG A 450 21.57 -7.90 34.60
N ALA A 451 22.79 -7.37 34.72
CA ALA A 451 23.04 -5.93 34.82
C ALA A 451 22.59 -5.17 33.56
N ALA A 452 22.67 -5.79 32.38
CA ALA A 452 22.20 -5.26 31.11
C ALA A 452 20.69 -5.46 30.86
N GLY A 453 19.95 -6.06 31.80
CA GLY A 453 18.51 -6.29 31.70
C GLY A 453 18.11 -7.45 30.78
N THR A 454 18.98 -8.45 30.63
CA THR A 454 18.71 -9.69 29.86
C THR A 454 19.02 -10.93 30.70
N SER A 455 18.58 -12.11 30.24
CA SER A 455 18.91 -13.40 30.86
C SER A 455 19.78 -14.25 29.94
N VAL A 456 20.32 -15.34 30.50
CA VAL A 456 21.05 -16.37 29.74
C VAL A 456 20.15 -16.98 28.66
N GLU A 457 18.93 -17.39 29.04
CA GLU A 457 17.96 -17.99 28.11
C GLU A 457 17.59 -17.05 26.97
N GLU A 458 17.34 -15.78 27.28
CA GLU A 458 17.08 -14.79 26.27
C GLU A 458 18.27 -14.61 25.34
N MET A 459 19.49 -14.57 25.88
CA MET A 459 20.69 -14.41 25.05
C MET A 459 20.89 -15.60 24.11
N VAL A 460 20.66 -16.83 24.57
CA VAL A 460 20.63 -18.02 23.71
C VAL A 460 19.61 -17.84 22.59
N ALA A 461 18.37 -17.44 22.92
CA ALA A 461 17.32 -17.23 21.93
C ALA A 461 17.67 -16.12 20.93
N ARG A 462 18.25 -15.01 21.40
CA ARG A 462 18.70 -13.90 20.56
C ARG A 462 19.70 -14.38 19.53
N PHE A 463 20.69 -15.20 19.87
CA PHE A 463 21.68 -15.73 18.92
C PHE A 463 21.14 -16.89 18.06
N ALA A 464 20.21 -17.69 18.58
CA ALA A 464 19.58 -18.79 17.86
C ALA A 464 18.57 -18.33 16.79
N ALA A 465 18.14 -17.06 16.80
CA ALA A 465 17.22 -16.55 15.79
C ALA A 465 17.86 -16.52 14.38
N PRO A 466 17.11 -16.93 13.33
CA PRO A 466 17.62 -16.93 11.96
C PRO A 466 17.84 -15.53 11.39
N GLU A 467 17.04 -14.57 11.85
CA GLU A 467 17.02 -13.17 11.45
C GLU A 467 16.43 -12.32 12.58
N ARG A 468 16.74 -11.02 12.56
CA ARG A 468 16.23 -10.01 13.52
C ARG A 468 15.80 -8.77 12.75
N SER A 469 14.83 -8.05 13.27
CA SER A 469 14.46 -6.74 12.72
C SER A 469 15.34 -5.62 13.25
N GLU A 470 15.40 -4.50 12.53
CA GLU A 470 16.07 -3.28 13.02
C GLU A 470 15.49 -2.85 14.38
N GLY A 471 14.16 -2.87 14.51
CA GLY A 471 13.46 -2.54 15.76
C GLY A 471 13.85 -3.44 16.94
N GLN A 472 14.04 -4.75 16.72
CA GLN A 472 14.51 -5.66 17.77
C GLN A 472 15.92 -5.28 18.24
N LEU A 473 16.84 -4.99 17.32
CA LEU A 473 18.22 -4.62 17.68
C LEU A 473 18.28 -3.30 18.46
N VAL A 474 17.48 -2.29 18.05
CA VAL A 474 17.36 -1.02 18.78
C VAL A 474 16.87 -1.30 20.21
N ALA A 475 15.83 -2.12 20.35
CA ALA A 475 15.22 -2.42 21.63
C ALA A 475 16.14 -3.25 22.56
N TRP A 476 16.90 -4.20 22.03
CA TRP A 476 17.85 -5.03 22.79
C TRP A 476 19.09 -4.28 23.25
N ARG A 477 19.51 -3.27 22.47
CA ARG A 477 20.68 -2.45 22.80
C ARG A 477 20.36 -1.32 23.74
N GLN A 478 19.09 -0.96 23.94
CA GLN A 478 18.70 0.18 24.77
C GLN A 478 19.18 0.00 26.22
N GLN A 479 20.01 0.94 26.68
CA GLN A 479 20.52 0.98 28.06
C GLN A 479 20.06 2.26 28.78
N PRO A 480 19.93 2.24 30.13
CA PRO A 480 19.41 3.37 30.88
C PRO A 480 20.32 4.60 30.84
N THR A 481 21.63 4.41 30.59
CA THR A 481 22.61 5.50 30.49
C THR A 481 23.53 5.34 29.28
N PRO A 482 24.09 6.44 28.73
CA PRO A 482 25.08 6.37 27.65
C PRO A 482 26.34 5.57 28.02
N GLU A 483 26.78 5.59 29.28
CA GLU A 483 27.94 4.83 29.73
C GLU A 483 27.65 3.33 29.71
N ALA A 484 26.49 2.90 30.21
CA ALA A 484 26.05 1.52 30.15
C ALA A 484 25.87 1.05 28.70
N GLN A 485 25.42 1.94 27.81
CA GLN A 485 25.30 1.67 26.38
C GLN A 485 26.65 1.33 25.72
N VAL A 486 27.73 2.04 26.08
CA VAL A 486 29.07 1.79 25.54
C VAL A 486 29.62 0.47 26.06
N LEU A 487 29.50 0.22 27.37
CA LEU A 487 29.94 -1.03 28.00
C LEU A 487 29.20 -2.25 27.43
N TRP A 488 27.89 -2.10 27.20
CA TRP A 488 27.10 -3.16 26.57
C TRP A 488 27.59 -3.45 25.14
N ARG A 489 27.88 -2.43 24.34
CA ARG A 489 28.44 -2.62 22.99
C ARG A 489 29.80 -3.31 22.99
N GLU A 490 30.63 -3.08 24.00
CA GLU A 490 31.88 -3.82 24.17
C GLU A 490 31.60 -5.29 24.49
N THR A 491 30.67 -5.53 25.42
CA THR A 491 30.23 -6.88 25.79
C THR A 491 29.66 -7.65 24.59
N GLU A 492 28.81 -7.02 23.77
CA GLU A 492 28.26 -7.62 22.54
C GLU A 492 29.37 -8.07 21.58
N ARG A 493 30.43 -7.27 21.39
CA ARG A 493 31.56 -7.64 20.53
C ARG A 493 32.36 -8.81 21.09
N ASP A 494 32.52 -8.87 22.41
CA ASP A 494 33.22 -9.97 23.08
C ASP A 494 32.43 -11.28 22.98
N LEU A 495 31.11 -11.22 23.20
CA LEU A 495 30.22 -12.36 23.04
C LEU A 495 30.27 -12.94 21.63
N GLY A 496 30.29 -12.09 20.59
CA GLY A 496 30.44 -12.55 19.21
C GLY A 496 31.71 -13.38 18.98
N ARG A 497 32.86 -12.92 19.52
CA ARG A 497 34.13 -13.66 19.42
C ARG A 497 34.11 -14.98 20.19
N ASP A 498 33.47 -15.00 21.34
CA ASP A 498 33.36 -16.19 22.17
C ASP A 498 32.42 -17.24 21.55
N ILE A 499 31.39 -16.81 20.81
CA ILE A 499 30.49 -17.73 20.11
C ILE A 499 31.21 -18.46 18.99
N ASP A 500 32.00 -17.76 18.18
CA ASP A 500 32.81 -18.43 17.16
C ASP A 500 33.72 -19.48 17.80
N ALA A 501 34.26 -19.18 18.99
CA ALA A 501 35.05 -20.15 19.75
C ALA A 501 34.23 -21.33 20.26
N ALA A 502 33.02 -21.09 20.78
CA ALA A 502 32.12 -22.11 21.30
C ALA A 502 31.63 -23.07 20.21
N LEU A 503 31.45 -22.58 18.98
CA LEU A 503 30.98 -23.39 17.85
C LEU A 503 32.10 -24.14 17.11
N ARG A 504 33.37 -23.95 17.47
CA ARG A 504 34.47 -24.73 16.88
C ARG A 504 34.32 -26.21 17.22
N GLY A 505 34.62 -27.07 16.24
CA GLY A 505 34.61 -28.52 16.40
C GLY A 505 33.21 -29.12 16.61
N LEU A 506 32.15 -28.49 16.07
CA LEU A 506 30.85 -29.14 15.95
C LEU A 506 30.94 -30.33 14.99
N ASP A 507 30.44 -31.50 15.41
CA ASP A 507 30.41 -32.69 14.57
C ASP A 507 29.21 -32.63 13.61
N LEU A 508 29.45 -32.17 12.40
CA LEU A 508 28.43 -32.06 11.37
C LEU A 508 28.47 -33.29 10.46
N SER A 509 27.38 -34.05 10.45
CA SER A 509 27.20 -35.13 9.48
C SER A 509 27.39 -34.59 8.04
N PRO A 510 27.91 -35.38 7.08
CA PRO A 510 28.13 -34.91 5.71
C PRO A 510 26.89 -34.28 5.06
N ALA A 511 25.72 -34.87 5.29
CA ALA A 511 24.45 -34.38 4.78
C ALA A 511 24.07 -33.01 5.39
N LEU A 512 24.30 -32.81 6.69
CA LEU A 512 24.05 -31.53 7.34
C LEU A 512 25.06 -30.46 6.91
N SER A 513 26.35 -30.80 6.78
CA SER A 513 27.35 -29.87 6.24
C SER A 513 26.98 -29.39 4.84
N GLU A 514 26.52 -30.31 3.98
CA GLU A 514 26.08 -30.00 2.63
C GLU A 514 24.87 -29.06 2.62
N ALA A 515 23.86 -29.37 3.45
CA ALA A 515 22.67 -28.54 3.61
C ALA A 515 23.00 -27.12 4.10
N MET A 516 23.89 -27.01 5.10
CA MET A 516 24.34 -25.72 5.63
C MET A 516 25.13 -24.93 4.61
N ALA A 517 26.06 -25.57 3.88
CA ALA A 517 26.83 -24.90 2.84
C ALA A 517 25.94 -24.36 1.72
N ARG A 518 24.91 -25.13 1.33
CA ARG A 518 23.89 -24.66 0.37
C ARG A 518 23.08 -23.48 0.90
N ASP A 519 22.57 -23.56 2.12
CA ASP A 519 21.81 -22.45 2.72
C ASP A 519 22.66 -21.18 2.85
N GLN A 520 23.90 -21.29 3.32
CA GLN A 520 24.79 -20.14 3.43
C GLN A 520 25.15 -19.56 2.07
N LEU A 521 25.34 -20.39 1.04
CA LEU A 521 25.56 -19.93 -0.33
C LEU A 521 24.36 -19.14 -0.89
N LEU A 522 23.13 -19.59 -0.59
CA LEU A 522 21.92 -18.94 -1.09
C LEU A 522 21.56 -17.66 -0.33
N SER A 523 21.87 -17.61 0.96
CA SER A 523 21.49 -16.51 1.84
C SER A 523 22.55 -15.41 1.94
N SER A 524 23.81 -15.69 1.63
CA SER A 524 24.92 -14.74 1.80
C SER A 524 24.96 -13.64 0.73
N GLU A 525 25.66 -12.57 1.07
CA GLU A 525 25.81 -11.41 0.21
C GLU A 525 26.52 -11.80 -1.09
N ARG A 526 25.99 -11.32 -2.22
CA ARG A 526 26.45 -11.75 -3.54
C ARG A 526 27.93 -11.46 -3.81
N HIS A 527 28.49 -10.44 -3.18
CA HIS A 527 29.86 -9.99 -3.37
C HIS A 527 30.85 -10.64 -2.38
N LEU A 528 30.36 -11.40 -1.40
CA LEU A 528 31.18 -12.16 -0.47
C LEU A 528 31.99 -13.20 -1.24
N ARG A 529 33.23 -13.47 -0.79
CA ARG A 529 34.04 -14.56 -1.36
C ARG A 529 33.54 -15.92 -0.88
N LEU A 530 33.76 -16.95 -1.68
CA LEU A 530 33.42 -18.32 -1.31
C LEU A 530 34.18 -18.79 -0.05
N SER A 531 35.47 -18.50 0.06
CA SER A 531 36.29 -18.76 1.26
C SER A 531 35.79 -18.08 2.54
N GLN A 532 34.90 -17.09 2.41
CA GLN A 532 34.27 -16.41 3.56
C GLN A 532 32.94 -17.05 3.96
N VAL A 533 32.53 -18.16 3.31
CA VAL A 533 31.33 -18.93 3.64
C VAL A 533 31.72 -20.09 4.57
N PRO A 534 31.44 -20.03 5.88
CA PRO A 534 32.03 -20.96 6.85
C PRO A 534 31.71 -22.43 6.59
N ALA A 535 30.47 -22.76 6.21
CA ALA A 535 30.09 -24.15 5.94
C ALA A 535 30.68 -24.69 4.63
N LEU A 536 30.92 -23.81 3.65
CA LEU A 536 31.61 -24.18 2.41
C LEU A 536 33.09 -24.43 2.69
N GLU A 537 33.75 -23.53 3.42
CA GLU A 537 35.16 -23.66 3.79
C GLU A 537 35.39 -24.93 4.62
N ALA A 538 34.57 -25.19 5.63
CA ALA A 538 34.65 -26.41 6.43
C ALA A 538 34.47 -27.68 5.59
N LEU A 539 33.64 -27.62 4.54
CA LEU A 539 33.45 -28.73 3.62
C LEU A 539 34.68 -28.90 2.71
N VAL A 540 35.28 -27.81 2.21
CA VAL A 540 36.53 -27.81 1.44
C VAL A 540 37.68 -28.40 2.27
N ASP A 541 37.90 -27.91 3.49
CA ASP A 541 38.93 -28.39 4.41
C ASP A 541 38.80 -29.89 4.67
N ARG A 542 37.59 -30.34 5.03
CA ARG A 542 37.30 -31.76 5.23
C ARG A 542 37.65 -32.59 3.99
N LEU A 543 37.32 -32.11 2.79
CA LEU A 543 37.64 -32.83 1.56
C LEU A 543 39.13 -32.84 1.25
N GLN A 544 39.85 -31.76 1.56
CA GLN A 544 41.31 -31.72 1.42
C GLN A 544 42.01 -32.70 2.38
N GLU A 545 41.44 -32.93 3.56
CA GLU A 545 41.95 -33.90 4.54
C GLU A 545 41.58 -35.36 4.20
N THR A 546 40.39 -35.59 3.66
CA THR A 546 39.83 -36.94 3.48
C THR A 546 40.05 -37.54 2.09
N LEU A 547 40.19 -36.72 1.04
CA LEU A 547 40.42 -37.21 -0.31
C LEU A 547 41.88 -37.62 -0.52
N ARG A 548 42.08 -38.69 -1.29
CA ARG A 548 43.42 -39.09 -1.73
C ARG A 548 44.10 -37.98 -2.55
N PRO A 549 45.42 -37.77 -2.44
CA PRO A 549 46.14 -36.75 -3.20
C PRO A 549 45.87 -36.82 -4.72
N GLU A 550 45.80 -38.03 -5.29
CA GLU A 550 45.50 -38.24 -6.72
C GLU A 550 44.11 -37.73 -7.12
N HIS A 551 43.13 -37.83 -6.21
CA HIS A 551 41.78 -37.32 -6.45
C HIS A 551 41.73 -35.81 -6.34
N LEU A 552 42.50 -35.21 -5.42
CA LEU A 552 42.62 -33.75 -5.32
C LEU A 552 43.26 -33.14 -6.57
N ASP A 553 44.29 -33.78 -7.13
CA ASP A 553 44.92 -33.29 -8.36
C ASP A 553 43.97 -33.38 -9.58
N ARG A 554 43.12 -34.42 -9.63
CA ARG A 554 42.05 -34.50 -10.63
C ARG A 554 41.05 -33.36 -10.49
N VAL A 555 40.61 -33.05 -9.26
CA VAL A 555 39.71 -31.92 -9.01
C VAL A 555 40.35 -30.60 -9.43
N ARG A 556 41.64 -30.39 -9.11
CA ARG A 556 42.41 -29.21 -9.56
C ARG A 556 42.52 -29.11 -11.08
N SER A 557 42.55 -30.24 -11.79
CA SER A 557 42.51 -30.27 -13.26
C SER A 557 41.12 -30.04 -13.87
N GLY A 558 40.07 -29.91 -13.05
CA GLY A 558 38.69 -29.64 -13.49
C GLY A 558 37.79 -30.88 -13.57
N ASP A 559 38.25 -32.04 -13.09
CA ASP A 559 37.43 -33.26 -13.03
C ASP A 559 36.66 -33.35 -11.71
N LEU A 560 35.33 -33.20 -11.78
CA LEU A 560 34.42 -33.24 -10.63
C LEU A 560 34.02 -34.65 -10.20
N ALA A 561 34.36 -35.69 -10.96
CA ALA A 561 33.98 -37.07 -10.64
C ALA A 561 34.39 -37.49 -9.22
N PRO A 562 35.59 -37.16 -8.70
CA PRO A 562 36.00 -37.52 -7.34
C PRO A 562 35.14 -36.90 -6.22
N LEU A 563 34.41 -35.81 -6.51
CA LEU A 563 33.56 -35.14 -5.53
C LEU A 563 32.11 -35.67 -5.53
N THR A 564 31.74 -36.50 -6.49
CA THR A 564 30.33 -36.88 -6.73
C THR A 564 29.74 -37.73 -5.59
N GLU A 565 30.57 -38.54 -4.95
CA GLU A 565 30.16 -39.37 -3.81
C GLU A 565 30.09 -38.58 -2.50
N GLN A 566 30.74 -37.41 -2.43
CA GLN A 566 30.91 -36.63 -1.19
C GLN A 566 30.03 -35.38 -1.13
N VAL A 567 29.68 -34.79 -2.29
CA VAL A 567 28.82 -33.60 -2.39
C VAL A 567 27.74 -33.90 -3.42
N ARG A 568 26.50 -34.10 -2.97
CA ARG A 568 25.39 -34.53 -3.84
C ARG A 568 24.89 -33.40 -4.72
N ASP A 569 24.79 -32.19 -4.19
CA ASP A 569 24.34 -30.99 -4.88
C ASP A 569 25.35 -30.57 -5.97
N PRO A 570 24.94 -30.57 -7.26
CA PRO A 570 25.86 -30.25 -8.37
C PRO A 570 26.39 -28.81 -8.34
N ALA A 571 25.60 -27.84 -7.88
CA ALA A 571 26.01 -26.45 -7.82
C ALA A 571 27.03 -26.24 -6.70
N LEU A 572 26.77 -26.85 -5.54
CA LEU A 572 27.71 -26.83 -4.42
C LEU A 572 29.01 -27.57 -4.78
N ARG A 573 28.93 -28.73 -5.44
CA ARG A 573 30.11 -29.50 -5.90
C ARG A 573 31.02 -28.65 -6.78
N ALA A 574 30.43 -27.86 -7.67
CA ALA A 574 31.18 -26.98 -8.56
C ALA A 574 31.83 -25.81 -7.80
N ALA A 575 31.15 -25.23 -6.81
CA ALA A 575 31.71 -24.20 -5.94
C ALA A 575 32.90 -24.73 -5.11
N VAL A 576 32.76 -25.92 -4.53
CA VAL A 576 33.82 -26.61 -3.77
C VAL A 576 35.04 -26.89 -4.64
N ALA A 577 34.81 -27.38 -5.86
CA ALA A 577 35.90 -27.63 -6.81
C ALA A 577 36.63 -26.36 -7.20
N HIS A 578 35.91 -25.24 -7.33
CA HIS A 578 36.51 -23.93 -7.59
C HIS A 578 37.46 -23.51 -6.46
N GLU A 579 37.04 -23.63 -5.20
CA GLU A 579 37.90 -23.31 -4.05
C GLU A 579 39.11 -24.26 -3.97
N ILE A 580 38.95 -25.57 -4.20
CA ILE A 580 40.06 -26.54 -4.21
C ILE A 580 41.08 -26.22 -5.32
N LYS A 581 40.61 -25.71 -6.46
CA LYS A 581 41.47 -25.31 -7.59
C LYS A 581 42.31 -24.06 -7.26
N ASN A 582 41.88 -23.28 -6.26
CA ASN A 582 42.56 -22.09 -5.77
C ASN A 582 42.92 -21.11 -6.93
N GLU A 583 42.00 -20.97 -7.89
CA GLU A 583 42.16 -20.04 -9.01
C GLU A 583 42.05 -18.61 -8.50
N GLY A 584 43.19 -18.03 -8.14
CA GLY A 584 43.45 -16.63 -7.83
C GLY A 584 42.21 -15.74 -7.58
N ASP A 585 42.07 -15.36 -6.31
CA ASP A 585 41.22 -14.38 -5.60
C ASP A 585 40.65 -13.11 -6.30
N PHE A 586 40.70 -12.99 -7.64
CA PHE A 586 40.47 -11.76 -8.40
C PHE A 586 39.48 -11.89 -9.58
N GLY A 587 38.63 -12.93 -9.63
CA GLY A 587 37.60 -13.10 -10.67
C GLY A 587 36.17 -13.11 -10.14
N PRO A 588 35.14 -12.78 -10.94
CA PRO A 588 33.73 -12.83 -10.51
C PRO A 588 33.26 -14.25 -10.09
N ALA A 589 33.98 -15.29 -10.51
CA ALA A 589 33.72 -16.69 -10.12
C ALA A 589 34.14 -17.02 -8.68
N SER A 590 34.94 -16.19 -7.99
CA SER A 590 35.24 -16.39 -6.56
C SER A 590 34.19 -15.80 -5.63
N THR A 591 33.14 -15.16 -6.19
CA THR A 591 32.06 -14.53 -5.43
C THR A 591 30.84 -15.45 -5.29
N VAL A 592 30.16 -15.37 -4.15
CA VAL A 592 28.94 -16.14 -3.84
C VAL A 592 27.86 -15.95 -4.92
N GLY A 593 27.73 -14.75 -5.48
CA GLY A 593 26.66 -14.40 -6.40
C GLY A 593 26.56 -15.30 -7.63
N HIS A 594 27.69 -15.70 -8.21
CA HIS A 594 27.73 -16.59 -9.38
C HIS A 594 27.16 -17.98 -9.04
N TRP A 595 27.61 -18.55 -7.92
CA TRP A 595 27.25 -19.89 -7.49
C TRP A 595 25.84 -19.97 -6.90
N ALA A 596 25.38 -18.92 -6.23
CA ALA A 596 24.01 -18.81 -5.76
C ALA A 596 23.00 -18.78 -6.93
N ASP A 597 23.34 -18.11 -8.05
CA ASP A 597 22.51 -18.12 -9.26
C ASP A 597 22.49 -19.51 -9.92
N LEU A 598 23.64 -20.19 -9.96
CA LEU A 598 23.72 -21.57 -10.43
C LEU A 598 22.86 -22.52 -9.57
N ALA A 599 22.95 -22.42 -8.25
CA ALA A 599 22.16 -23.21 -7.32
C ALA A 599 20.64 -22.96 -7.50
N ARG A 600 20.22 -21.69 -7.65
CA ARG A 600 18.82 -21.33 -7.96
C ARG A 600 18.36 -21.88 -9.32
N SER A 601 19.22 -21.88 -10.32
CA SER A 601 18.91 -22.43 -11.64
C SER A 601 18.69 -23.95 -11.58
N GLN A 602 19.60 -24.67 -10.91
CA GLN A 602 19.52 -26.12 -10.73
C GLN A 602 18.29 -26.52 -9.92
N GLN A 603 17.96 -25.78 -8.86
CA GLN A 603 16.74 -26.01 -8.08
C GLN A 603 15.49 -25.87 -8.95
N ARG A 604 15.39 -24.79 -9.75
CA ARG A 604 14.24 -24.60 -10.66
C ARG A 604 14.14 -25.71 -11.70
N ALA A 605 15.27 -26.16 -12.26
CA ALA A 605 15.28 -27.28 -13.20
C ALA A 605 14.82 -28.60 -12.54
N ALA A 606 15.24 -28.86 -11.30
CA ALA A 606 14.81 -30.03 -10.53
C ALA A 606 13.32 -29.99 -10.20
N GLU A 607 12.78 -28.83 -9.80
CA GLU A 607 11.36 -28.63 -9.53
C GLU A 607 10.49 -28.82 -10.79
N LEU A 608 10.93 -28.30 -11.94
CA LEU A 608 10.26 -28.49 -13.23
C LEU A 608 10.26 -29.97 -13.65
N GLY A 609 11.41 -30.64 -13.57
CA GLY A 609 11.50 -32.07 -13.89
C GLY A 609 10.77 -32.97 -12.88
N ALA A 610 10.58 -32.53 -11.62
CA ALA A 610 9.74 -33.23 -10.65
C ALA A 610 8.24 -33.07 -10.95
N ARG A 611 7.81 -31.88 -11.42
CA ARG A 611 6.43 -31.64 -11.87
C ARG A 611 6.09 -32.44 -13.13
N GLU A 612 7.01 -32.54 -14.09
CA GLU A 612 6.83 -33.37 -15.29
C GLU A 612 6.70 -34.87 -14.93
N ARG A 613 7.56 -35.39 -14.04
CA ARG A 613 7.46 -36.78 -13.54
C ARG A 613 6.25 -37.04 -12.63
N GLY A 614 5.76 -36.01 -11.95
CA GLY A 614 4.51 -36.07 -11.17
C GLY A 614 3.28 -36.17 -12.08
N ALA A 615 3.24 -35.37 -13.15
CA ALA A 615 2.20 -35.43 -14.18
C ALA A 615 2.19 -36.78 -14.94
N GLU A 616 3.37 -37.36 -15.22
CA GLU A 616 3.48 -38.71 -15.80
C GLU A 616 3.01 -39.82 -14.85
N ARG A 617 3.17 -39.65 -13.52
CA ARG A 617 2.68 -40.62 -12.51
C ARG A 617 1.17 -40.52 -12.28
N GLU A 618 0.56 -39.33 -12.38
CA GLU A 618 -0.90 -39.17 -12.34
C GLU A 618 -1.59 -39.67 -13.62
N ALA A 619 -0.91 -39.65 -14.76
CA ALA A 619 -1.39 -40.23 -16.02
C ALA A 619 -1.17 -41.77 -16.13
N GLY A 620 -0.52 -42.38 -15.13
CA GLY A 620 -0.10 -43.78 -15.12
C GLY A 620 -1.00 -44.72 -14.32
N TYR A 621 -2.32 -44.63 -14.45
CA TYR A 621 -3.26 -45.71 -14.10
C TYR A 621 -4.33 -45.79 -15.20
N GLU A 622 -4.01 -46.51 -16.27
CA GLU A 622 -4.93 -47.29 -17.10
C GLU A 622 -4.12 -47.94 -18.24
N LEU A 623 -3.62 -49.15 -17.98
CA LEU A 623 -3.47 -50.23 -18.97
C LEU A 623 -3.73 -51.57 -18.30
#